data_AF-A0A522EUA7-F1
#
_entry.id   AF-A0A522EUA7-F1
#
_cell.length_a   1.000
_cell.length_b   1.000
_cell.length_c   1.000
_cell.angle_alpha   90.00
_cell.angle_beta   90.00
_cell.angle_gamma   90.00
#
_symmetry.space_group_name_H-M   'P 1'
#
loop_
_entity.id
_entity.type
_entity.pdbx_description
1 polymer ?
#
loop_
_entity_poly.entity_id
_entity_poly.type
_entity_poly.pdbx_seq_one_letter_code
_entity_poly.pdbx_strand_id
1 'polypeptide(L)'
;MIDKEKYLKEHLPYSIRILLAHEKLTRKIYEGDKDILEAIFVGSLIKGRMLLEVIGITIKRDGSSLRDMEWKEGDGNINATHLDGKIIKCSDVNEKEKMELLHFLIATNKYEAHLTDQSIERDLAKIKPAVRIILRLIEENIYAPNNIPFPF
;
A
#
# COMPACT_ATOMS: atom_id res chain seq x y z
N MET A 1 -14.71 -19.47 -2.37
CA MET A 1 -15.52 -18.25 -2.16
C MET A 1 -14.80 -17.45 -1.07
N ILE A 2 -14.54 -16.17 -1.31
CA ILE A 2 -13.84 -15.31 -0.34
C ILE A 2 -14.81 -14.97 0.80
N ASP A 3 -14.34 -15.08 2.05
CA ASP A 3 -15.06 -14.52 3.19
C ASP A 3 -14.83 -13.00 3.22
N LYS A 4 -15.74 -12.28 2.57
CA LYS A 4 -15.69 -10.81 2.45
C LYS A 4 -15.65 -10.14 3.82
N GLU A 5 -16.49 -10.59 4.73
CA GLU A 5 -16.62 -9.98 6.06
C GLU A 5 -15.32 -10.11 6.84
N LYS A 6 -14.73 -11.30 6.84
CA LYS A 6 -13.41 -11.54 7.41
C LYS A 6 -12.33 -10.69 6.74
N TYR A 7 -12.39 -10.54 5.42
CA TYR A 7 -11.40 -9.73 4.70
C TYR A 7 -11.46 -8.24 5.09
N LEU A 8 -12.67 -7.68 5.17
CA LEU A 8 -12.90 -6.30 5.55
C LEU A 8 -12.62 -6.03 7.05
N LYS A 9 -12.90 -6.99 7.94
CA LYS A 9 -12.75 -6.82 9.39
C LYS A 9 -11.39 -7.24 9.94
N GLU A 10 -10.66 -8.11 9.24
CA GLU A 10 -9.39 -8.66 9.74
C GLU A 10 -8.23 -8.39 8.78
N HIS A 11 -8.33 -8.82 7.51
CA HIS A 11 -7.20 -8.82 6.58
C HIS A 11 -6.78 -7.42 6.13
N LEU A 12 -7.73 -6.56 5.72
CA LEU A 12 -7.43 -5.16 5.37
C LEU A 12 -6.96 -4.36 6.59
N PRO A 13 -7.64 -4.39 7.76
CA PRO A 13 -7.16 -3.68 8.94
C PRO A 13 -5.78 -4.15 9.40
N TYR A 14 -5.46 -5.45 9.30
CA TYR A 14 -4.11 -5.96 9.56
C TYR A 14 -3.06 -5.35 8.62
N SER A 15 -3.35 -5.30 7.31
CA SER A 15 -2.44 -4.72 6.32
C SER A 15 -2.22 -3.22 6.56
N ILE A 16 -3.28 -2.48 6.91
CA ILE A 16 -3.20 -1.07 7.26
C ILE A 16 -2.36 -0.86 8.54
N ARG A 17 -2.52 -1.73 9.56
CA ARG A 17 -1.69 -1.65 10.79
C ARG A 17 -0.21 -1.80 10.49
N ILE A 18 0.16 -2.72 9.60
CA ILE A 18 1.56 -2.90 9.19
C ILE A 18 2.05 -1.69 8.38
N LEU A 19 1.25 -1.19 7.42
CA LEU A 19 1.58 0.02 6.67
C LEU A 19 1.89 1.20 7.61
N LEU A 20 1.13 1.34 8.70
CA LEU A 20 1.31 2.38 9.71
C LEU A 20 2.33 2.05 10.81
N ALA A 21 2.80 0.81 10.92
CA ALA A 21 3.68 0.37 12.01
C ALA A 21 4.98 1.16 12.02
N HIS A 22 5.57 1.35 10.84
CA HIS A 22 6.79 2.11 10.68
C HIS A 22 6.62 3.60 11.10
N GLU A 23 5.51 4.25 10.73
CA GLU A 23 5.23 5.63 11.19
C GLU A 23 5.14 5.73 12.71
N LYS A 24 4.56 4.72 13.38
CA LYS A 24 4.41 4.74 14.84
C LYS A 24 5.76 4.63 15.55
N LEU A 25 6.68 3.83 14.99
CA LEU A 25 8.01 3.63 15.55
C LEU A 25 8.91 4.84 15.34
N THR A 26 8.81 5.53 14.20
CA THR A 26 9.63 6.72 13.89
C THR A 26 9.13 8.02 14.52
N ARG A 27 7.91 8.05 15.07
CA ARG A 27 7.43 9.17 15.93
C ARG A 27 8.10 9.19 17.30
N LYS A 28 8.80 8.12 17.69
CA LYS A 28 9.60 8.03 18.91
C LYS A 28 11.07 7.81 18.51
N ILE A 29 12.00 8.18 19.38
CA ILE A 29 13.38 7.71 19.25
C ILE A 29 13.32 6.20 19.48
N TYR A 30 13.42 5.43 18.39
CA TYR A 30 13.48 3.97 18.49
C TYR A 30 14.92 3.60 18.86
N GLU A 31 15.12 3.10 20.07
CA GLU A 31 16.44 2.71 20.62
C GLU A 31 16.75 1.21 20.42
N GLY A 32 15.91 0.50 19.68
CA GLY A 32 16.06 -0.93 19.43
C GLY A 32 16.93 -1.26 18.21
N ASP A 33 16.91 -2.53 17.81
CA ASP A 33 17.70 -3.05 16.70
C ASP A 33 17.29 -2.42 15.36
N LYS A 34 18.26 -1.85 14.64
CA LYS A 34 18.03 -1.22 13.33
C LYS A 34 17.46 -2.22 12.31
N ASP A 35 17.84 -3.49 12.40
CA ASP A 35 17.35 -4.53 11.49
C ASP A 35 15.85 -4.78 11.67
N ILE A 36 15.34 -4.61 12.90
CA ILE A 36 13.89 -4.69 13.18
C ILE A 36 13.16 -3.50 12.55
N LEU A 37 13.72 -2.28 12.67
CA LEU A 37 13.12 -1.10 12.07
C LEU A 37 13.08 -1.22 10.53
N GLU A 38 14.15 -1.75 9.95
CA GLU A 38 14.22 -2.05 8.52
C GLU A 38 13.18 -3.08 8.08
N ALA A 39 13.10 -4.22 8.78
CA ALA A 39 12.12 -5.25 8.49
C ALA A 39 10.67 -4.71 8.56
N ILE A 40 10.37 -3.85 9.54
CA ILE A 40 9.07 -3.22 9.66
C ILE A 40 8.82 -2.23 8.53
N PHE A 41 9.83 -1.45 8.14
CA PHE A 41 9.73 -0.52 7.02
C PHE A 41 9.45 -1.25 5.70
N VAL A 42 10.20 -2.29 5.39
CA VAL A 42 10.00 -3.13 4.19
C VAL A 42 8.62 -3.79 4.25
N GLY A 43 8.20 -4.28 5.42
CA GLY A 43 6.84 -4.80 5.63
C GLY A 43 5.76 -3.76 5.32
N SER A 44 5.94 -2.50 5.72
CA SER A 44 5.03 -1.40 5.38
C SER A 44 4.97 -1.15 3.88
N LEU A 45 6.11 -1.15 3.18
CA LEU A 45 6.18 -0.99 1.72
C LEU A 45 5.41 -2.08 0.98
N ILE A 46 5.63 -3.34 1.35
CA ILE A 46 4.96 -4.50 0.75
C ILE A 46 3.45 -4.40 0.98
N LYS A 47 3.01 -4.06 2.21
CA LYS A 47 1.57 -3.92 2.50
C LYS A 47 0.93 -2.74 1.78
N GLY A 48 1.64 -1.63 1.60
CA GLY A 48 1.16 -0.52 0.79
C GLY A 48 0.98 -0.91 -0.69
N ARG A 49 1.94 -1.67 -1.27
CA ARG A 49 1.79 -2.23 -2.62
C ARG A 49 0.55 -3.12 -2.71
N MET A 50 0.39 -4.07 -1.79
CA MET A 50 -0.76 -4.99 -1.80
C MET A 50 -2.09 -4.23 -1.72
N LEU A 51 -2.17 -3.16 -0.90
CA LEU A 51 -3.37 -2.32 -0.81
C LEU A 51 -3.66 -1.59 -2.13
N LEU A 52 -2.64 -1.02 -2.78
CA LEU A 52 -2.78 -0.40 -4.11
C LEU A 52 -3.25 -1.42 -5.15
N GLU A 53 -2.70 -2.64 -5.12
CA GLU A 53 -3.09 -3.71 -6.04
C GLU A 53 -4.53 -4.15 -5.81
N VAL A 54 -5.06 -4.14 -4.58
CA VAL A 54 -6.49 -4.44 -4.31
C VAL A 54 -7.40 -3.43 -5.01
N ILE A 55 -7.05 -2.14 -5.01
CA ILE A 55 -7.85 -1.08 -5.64
C ILE A 55 -7.52 -0.83 -7.11
N GLY A 56 -6.56 -1.57 -7.68
CA GLY A 56 -6.28 -1.57 -9.10
C GLY A 56 -5.14 -0.69 -9.58
N ILE A 57 -4.28 -0.25 -8.69
CA ILE A 57 -3.10 0.54 -9.02
C ILE A 57 -1.86 -0.33 -8.87
N THR A 58 -1.02 -0.38 -9.90
CA THR A 58 0.30 -1.00 -9.82
C THR A 58 1.31 -0.18 -10.64
N ILE A 59 2.55 -0.65 -10.74
CA ILE A 59 3.62 -0.01 -11.51
C ILE A 59 3.95 -0.84 -12.74
N LYS A 60 4.35 -0.19 -13.84
CA LYS A 60 4.93 -0.88 -15.00
C LYS A 60 6.19 -1.64 -14.59
N ARG A 61 6.47 -2.73 -15.31
CA ARG A 61 7.63 -3.59 -15.05
C ARG A 61 8.96 -2.84 -15.13
N ASP A 62 9.04 -1.82 -15.98
CA ASP A 62 10.21 -0.95 -16.15
C ASP A 62 10.30 0.17 -15.10
N GLY A 63 9.31 0.31 -14.22
CA GLY A 63 9.25 1.37 -13.21
C GLY A 63 8.95 2.77 -13.75
N SER A 64 8.59 2.92 -15.03
CA SER A 64 8.46 4.24 -15.69
C SER A 64 7.20 5.01 -15.30
N SER A 65 6.11 4.31 -15.01
CA SER A 65 4.84 4.93 -14.64
C SER A 65 3.95 3.96 -13.86
N LEU A 66 2.89 4.49 -13.24
CA LEU A 66 1.78 3.67 -12.80
C LEU A 66 1.09 3.00 -14.00
N ARG A 67 0.41 1.88 -13.74
CA ARG A 67 -0.48 1.19 -14.66
C ARG A 67 -1.67 0.63 -13.89
N ASP A 68 -2.79 0.48 -14.59
CA ASP A 68 -3.93 -0.26 -14.06
C ASP A 68 -3.53 -1.72 -13.80
N MET A 69 -4.01 -2.27 -12.70
CA MET A 69 -3.88 -3.70 -12.42
C MET A 69 -4.80 -4.49 -13.34
N GLU A 70 -4.27 -5.58 -13.88
CA GLU A 70 -5.03 -6.60 -14.61
C GLU A 70 -5.04 -7.86 -13.75
N TRP A 71 -6.22 -8.35 -13.40
CA TRP A 71 -6.38 -9.63 -12.70
C TRP A 71 -6.80 -10.67 -13.72
N LYS A 72 -6.08 -11.79 -13.78
CA LYS A 72 -6.53 -12.92 -14.61
C LYS A 72 -7.56 -13.72 -13.83
N GLU A 73 -8.53 -14.26 -14.56
CA GLU A 73 -9.46 -15.23 -14.00
C GLU A 73 -8.69 -16.42 -13.42
N GLY A 74 -8.98 -16.77 -12.16
CA GLY A 74 -8.37 -17.92 -11.49
C GLY A 74 -7.10 -17.64 -10.67
N ASP A 75 -6.54 -16.42 -10.71
CA ASP A 75 -5.30 -16.09 -9.97
C ASP A 75 -5.48 -16.05 -8.43
N GLY A 76 -6.71 -16.18 -7.92
CA GLY A 76 -7.02 -16.11 -6.48
C GLY A 76 -6.78 -14.73 -5.84
N ASN A 77 -6.36 -13.74 -6.63
CA ASN A 77 -6.09 -12.38 -6.17
C ASN A 77 -7.39 -11.65 -5.84
N ILE A 78 -7.47 -11.12 -4.62
CA ILE A 78 -8.59 -10.33 -4.16
C ILE A 78 -8.43 -8.90 -4.68
N ASN A 79 -9.51 -8.33 -5.19
CA ASN A 79 -9.58 -6.94 -5.63
C ASN A 79 -10.84 -6.27 -5.07
N ALA A 80 -10.98 -4.97 -5.31
CA ALA A 80 -12.07 -4.17 -4.77
C ALA A 80 -13.46 -4.72 -5.10
N THR A 81 -13.68 -5.28 -6.30
CA THR A 81 -15.03 -5.78 -6.68
C THR A 81 -15.45 -7.00 -5.88
N HIS A 82 -14.51 -7.85 -5.47
CA HIS A 82 -14.77 -8.97 -4.56
C HIS A 82 -15.20 -8.51 -3.15
N LEU A 83 -15.01 -7.23 -2.84
CA LEU A 83 -15.30 -6.60 -1.56
C LEU A 83 -16.43 -5.57 -1.66
N ASP A 84 -17.23 -5.59 -2.73
CA ASP A 84 -18.25 -4.57 -3.05
C ASP A 84 -17.70 -3.13 -3.11
N GLY A 85 -16.40 -3.01 -3.38
CA GLY A 85 -15.69 -1.76 -3.59
C GLY A 85 -15.55 -1.39 -5.07
N LYS A 86 -14.78 -0.33 -5.32
CA LYS A 86 -14.54 0.23 -6.65
C LYS A 86 -13.08 0.09 -7.05
N ILE A 87 -12.87 -0.30 -8.31
CA ILE A 87 -11.55 -0.31 -8.94
C ILE A 87 -11.24 1.12 -9.41
N ILE A 88 -10.03 1.58 -9.10
CA ILE A 88 -9.53 2.90 -9.47
C ILE A 88 -8.71 2.76 -10.74
N LYS A 89 -8.95 3.63 -11.72
CA LYS A 89 -8.08 3.75 -12.87
C LYS A 89 -6.96 4.73 -12.55
N CYS A 90 -5.76 4.46 -13.06
CA CYS A 90 -4.65 5.41 -12.91
C CYS A 90 -5.02 6.78 -13.46
N SER A 91 -5.88 6.87 -14.49
CA SER A 91 -6.42 8.14 -15.01
C SER A 91 -7.16 8.99 -13.97
N ASP A 92 -7.74 8.36 -12.95
CA ASP A 92 -8.61 9.01 -11.96
C ASP A 92 -7.81 9.63 -10.81
N VAL A 93 -6.51 9.29 -10.72
CA VAL A 93 -5.57 9.84 -9.74
C VAL A 93 -4.93 11.09 -10.33
N ASN A 94 -4.85 12.19 -9.58
CA ASN A 94 -4.19 13.40 -10.07
C ASN A 94 -2.66 13.20 -10.19
N GLU A 95 -2.01 14.01 -11.03
CA GLU A 95 -0.58 13.87 -11.34
C GLU A 95 0.34 13.94 -10.12
N LYS A 96 0.02 14.78 -9.13
CA LYS A 96 0.81 14.88 -7.92
C LYS A 96 0.76 13.56 -7.14
N GLU A 97 -0.42 13.01 -6.93
CA GLU A 97 -0.60 11.74 -6.22
C GLU A 97 0.01 10.56 -6.99
N LYS A 98 -0.11 10.56 -8.34
CA LYS A 98 0.57 9.56 -9.18
C LYS A 98 2.07 9.53 -8.92
N MET A 99 2.72 10.69 -8.84
CA MET A 99 4.16 10.79 -8.57
C MET A 99 4.52 10.23 -7.19
N GLU A 100 3.75 10.55 -6.16
CA GLU A 100 3.97 10.02 -4.80
C GLU A 100 3.81 8.50 -4.74
N LEU A 101 2.75 7.97 -5.36
CA LEU A 101 2.51 6.53 -5.46
C LEU A 101 3.58 5.82 -6.31
N LEU A 102 4.05 6.46 -7.37
CA LEU A 102 5.12 5.92 -8.21
C LEU A 102 6.43 5.81 -7.43
N HIS A 103 6.84 6.88 -6.71
CA HIS A 103 8.03 6.84 -5.86
C HIS A 103 7.92 5.75 -4.79
N PHE A 104 6.74 5.59 -4.18
CA PHE A 104 6.48 4.52 -3.23
C PHE A 104 6.72 3.14 -3.85
N LEU A 105 6.11 2.84 -5.00
CA LEU A 105 6.24 1.53 -5.65
C LEU A 105 7.65 1.26 -6.19
N ILE A 106 8.37 2.30 -6.63
CA ILE A 106 9.79 2.19 -6.99
C ILE A 106 10.63 1.83 -5.76
N ALA A 107 10.36 2.46 -4.61
CA ALA A 107 11.04 2.10 -3.36
C ALA A 107 10.74 0.64 -3.00
N THR A 108 9.49 0.21 -3.05
CA THR A 108 9.12 -1.20 -2.80
C THR A 108 9.89 -2.16 -3.71
N ASN A 109 9.98 -1.90 -5.02
CA ASN A 109 10.76 -2.73 -5.97
C ASN A 109 12.24 -2.82 -5.57
N LYS A 110 12.85 -1.71 -5.13
CA LYS A 110 14.27 -1.68 -4.75
C LYS A 110 14.54 -2.52 -3.51
N TYR A 111 13.69 -2.38 -2.48
CA TYR A 111 13.82 -3.14 -1.23
C TYR A 111 13.51 -4.64 -1.45
N GLU A 112 12.53 -4.99 -2.28
CA GLU A 112 12.24 -6.39 -2.66
C GLU A 112 13.42 -7.04 -3.40
N ALA A 113 14.11 -6.30 -4.26
CA ALA A 113 15.24 -6.80 -5.03
C ALA A 113 16.57 -6.77 -4.26
N HIS A 114 16.57 -6.40 -2.97
CA HIS A 114 17.77 -6.16 -2.17
C HIS A 114 18.74 -5.15 -2.81
N LEU A 115 18.23 -4.21 -3.60
CA LEU A 115 19.02 -3.22 -4.35
C LEU A 115 19.29 -1.93 -3.55
N THR A 116 19.28 -2.00 -2.21
CA THR A 116 19.39 -0.81 -1.36
C THR A 116 20.60 -0.88 -0.44
N ASP A 117 21.65 -0.12 -0.78
CA ASP A 117 22.70 0.33 0.17
C ASP A 117 22.31 1.65 0.87
N GLN A 118 21.09 2.14 0.66
CA GLN A 118 20.65 3.48 1.09
C GLN A 118 20.02 3.47 2.49
N SER A 119 20.32 4.52 3.27
CA SER A 119 19.69 4.74 4.57
C SER A 119 18.18 4.91 4.43
N ILE A 120 17.43 4.05 5.14
CA ILE A 120 15.98 4.07 5.31
C ILE A 120 15.46 5.50 5.53
N GLU A 121 16.15 6.30 6.35
CA GLU A 121 15.76 7.67 6.70
C GLU A 121 15.52 8.59 5.50
N ARG A 122 16.27 8.43 4.40
CA ARG A 122 16.09 9.25 3.19
C ARG A 122 14.82 8.91 2.42
N ASP A 123 14.39 7.66 2.47
CA ASP A 123 13.20 7.20 1.74
C ASP A 123 11.93 7.40 2.57
N LEU A 124 12.03 7.39 3.91
CA LEU A 124 10.91 7.64 4.81
C LEU A 124 10.18 8.95 4.56
N ALA A 125 10.91 10.04 4.39
CA ALA A 125 10.31 11.35 4.14
C ALA A 125 9.51 11.38 2.83
N LYS A 126 9.94 10.61 1.82
CA LYS A 126 9.33 10.53 0.49
C LYS A 126 8.12 9.61 0.44
N ILE A 127 8.03 8.66 1.37
CA ILE A 127 6.97 7.64 1.40
C ILE A 127 5.75 8.10 2.19
N LYS A 128 5.93 8.97 3.17
CA LYS A 128 4.84 9.49 4.02
C LYS A 128 3.66 10.09 3.24
N PRO A 129 3.85 10.90 2.17
CA PRO A 129 2.74 11.37 1.36
C PRO A 129 1.94 10.22 0.73
N ALA A 130 2.64 9.22 0.18
CA ALA A 130 2.01 8.06 -0.44
C ALA A 130 1.18 7.23 0.54
N VAL A 131 1.64 7.04 1.78
CA VAL A 131 0.86 6.33 2.82
C VAL A 131 -0.51 6.97 3.03
N ARG A 132 -0.56 8.31 3.13
CA ARG A 132 -1.84 9.03 3.30
C ARG A 132 -2.76 8.86 2.09
N ILE A 133 -2.19 8.90 0.89
CA ILE A 133 -2.93 8.70 -0.35
C ILE A 133 -3.52 7.27 -0.38
N ILE A 134 -2.70 6.25 -0.08
CA ILE A 134 -3.15 4.84 -0.05
C ILE A 134 -4.33 4.67 0.91
N LEU A 135 -4.23 5.19 2.14
CA LEU A 135 -5.29 5.07 3.14
C LEU A 135 -6.59 5.73 2.68
N ARG A 136 -6.50 6.96 2.15
CA ARG A 136 -7.64 7.70 1.60
C ARG A 136 -8.31 6.91 0.47
N LEU A 137 -7.53 6.40 -0.47
CA LEU A 137 -8.07 5.63 -1.60
C LEU A 137 -8.75 4.34 -1.14
N ILE A 138 -8.20 3.64 -0.14
CA ILE A 138 -8.81 2.43 0.46
C ILE A 138 -10.11 2.78 1.18
N GLU A 139 -10.14 3.86 1.96
CA GLU A 139 -11.34 4.33 2.64
C GLU A 139 -12.45 4.64 1.62
N GLU A 140 -12.16 5.50 0.65
CA GLU A 140 -13.13 5.99 -0.35
C GLU A 140 -13.66 4.87 -1.27
N ASN A 141 -12.85 3.86 -1.57
CA ASN A 141 -13.18 2.87 -2.60
C ASN A 141 -13.50 1.47 -2.05
N ILE A 142 -13.21 1.20 -0.78
CA ILE A 142 -13.57 -0.09 -0.13
C ILE A 142 -14.51 0.14 1.04
N TYR A 143 -14.14 0.96 2.03
CA TYR A 143 -14.90 1.05 3.28
C TYR A 143 -16.17 1.89 3.17
N ALA A 144 -16.07 3.08 2.58
CA ALA A 144 -17.21 3.99 2.42
C ALA A 144 -18.36 3.38 1.60
N PRO A 145 -18.12 2.70 0.45
CA PRO A 145 -19.18 2.00 -0.28
C PRO A 145 -19.88 0.89 0.52
N ASN A 146 -19.18 0.29 1.49
CA ASN A 146 -19.71 -0.78 2.34
C ASN A 146 -20.37 -0.27 3.63
N ASN A 147 -20.37 1.05 3.89
CA ASN A 147 -20.80 1.64 5.17
C ASN A 147 -20.09 1.04 6.40
N ILE A 148 -18.81 0.65 6.23
CA ILE A 148 -17.99 0.13 7.32
C ILE A 148 -17.07 1.25 7.81
N PRO A 149 -16.94 1.48 9.13
CA PRO A 149 -15.99 2.46 9.65
C PRO A 149 -14.56 2.16 9.21
N PHE A 150 -13.84 3.18 8.74
CA PHE A 150 -12.43 3.04 8.44
C PHE A 150 -11.66 2.82 9.77
N PRO A 151 -10.76 1.82 9.85
CA PRO A 151 -10.22 1.38 11.14
C PRO A 151 -9.15 2.30 11.77
N PHE A 152 -8.90 3.52 11.25
CA PHE A 152 -7.83 4.41 11.70
C PHE A 152 -8.14 5.90 11.55
#